data_AF-A0A7X0CHC6-F1
#
_entry.id   AF-A0A7X0CHC6-F1
#
_cell.length_a   1.000
_cell.length_b   1.000
_cell.length_c   1.000
_cell.angle_alpha   90.00
_cell.angle_beta   90.00
_cell.angle_gamma   90.00
#
_symmetry.space_group_name_H-M   'P 1'
#
loop_
_entity.id
_entity.type
_entity.pdbx_description
1 polymer ?
#
loop_
_entity_poly.entity_id
_entity_poly.type
_entity_poly.pdbx_seq_one_letter_code
_entity_poly.pdbx_strand_id
1 'polypeptide(L)' 'MSYQKIYITDTERNLTFYGSVKSMDENRGMISICLLDVDVYEYSSSNYLYHEAEVSFSRPKGLLSIEEA' A
#
# COMPACT_ATOMS: atom_id res chain seq x y z
N MET A 1 9.24 12.97 -13.45
CA MET A 1 9.71 12.00 -12.44
C MET A 1 8.76 10.81 -12.51
N SER A 2 9.27 9.61 -12.76
CA SER A 2 8.44 8.39 -12.73
C SER A 2 8.46 7.87 -11.30
N TYR A 3 7.32 7.83 -10.65
CA TYR A 3 7.20 7.17 -9.35
C TYR A 3 7.05 5.67 -9.57
N GLN A 4 7.69 4.87 -8.70
CA GLN A 4 7.56 3.41 -8.75
C GLN A 4 6.14 3.02 -8.32
N LYS A 5 5.47 2.17 -9.10
CA LYS A 5 4.17 1.60 -8.70
C LYS A 5 4.37 0.31 -7.94
N ILE A 6 3.59 0.13 -6.88
CA ILE A 6 3.65 -1.06 -6.03
C ILE A 6 2.25 -1.51 -5.62
N TYR A 7 2.16 -2.80 -5.31
CA TYR A 7 1.06 -3.38 -4.56
C TYR A 7 1.47 -3.52 -3.10
N ILE A 8 0.63 -3.06 -2.17
CA ILE A 8 0.79 -3.28 -0.74
C ILE A 8 -0.43 -3.99 -0.21
N THR A 9 -0.23 -5.18 0.35
CA THR A 9 -1.32 -5.96 0.94
C THR A 9 -1.19 -5.95 2.46
N ASP A 10 -2.23 -5.45 3.13
CA ASP A 10 -2.42 -5.55 4.58
C ASP A 10 -3.37 -6.72 4.86
N THR A 11 -2.79 -7.85 5.27
CA THR A 11 -3.53 -9.10 5.50
C THR A 11 -4.48 -9.03 6.71
N GLU A 12 -4.17 -8.19 7.70
CA GLU A 12 -5.04 -7.99 8.87
C GLU A 12 -6.30 -7.24 8.50
N ARG A 13 -6.18 -6.26 7.58
CA ARG A 13 -7.31 -5.46 7.09
C ARG A 13 -8.05 -6.09 5.91
N ASN A 14 -7.51 -7.16 5.32
CA ASN A 14 -8.02 -7.73 4.07
C ASN A 14 -8.06 -6.69 2.92
N LEU A 15 -7.04 -5.83 2.83
CA LEU A 15 -6.95 -4.75 1.83
C LEU A 15 -5.66 -4.84 1.02
N THR A 16 -5.76 -4.54 -0.28
CA THR A 16 -4.63 -4.34 -1.17
C THR A 16 -4.69 -2.93 -1.75
N PHE A 17 -3.58 -2.21 -1.64
CA PHE A 17 -3.39 -0.86 -2.17
C PHE A 17 -2.50 -0.95 -3.40
N TYR A 18 -2.92 -0.39 -4.51
CA TYR A 18 -2.12 -0.24 -5.72
C TYR A 18 -1.92 1.25 -5.99
N GLY A 19 -0.69 1.71 -6.06
CA GLY A 19 -0.42 3.12 -6.28
C GLY A 19 1.05 3.43 -6.47
N SER A 20 1.35 4.72 -6.61
CA SER A 20 2.70 5.23 -6.85
C SER A 20 3.38 5.63 -5.54
N VAL A 21 4.60 5.16 -5.29
CA VAL A 21 5.36 5.48 -4.06
C VAL A 21 5.80 6.95 -4.07
N LYS A 22 5.27 7.74 -3.13
CA LYS A 22 5.73 9.10 -2.84
C LYS A 22 6.85 9.09 -1.82
N SER A 23 6.70 8.28 -0.77
CA SER A 23 7.75 8.04 0.24
C SER A 23 7.53 6.70 0.94
N MET A 24 8.62 6.08 1.37
CA MET A 24 8.61 4.86 2.16
C MET A 24 9.79 4.90 3.13
N ASP A 25 9.52 4.68 4.41
CA ASP A 25 10.52 4.63 5.48
C ASP A 25 10.30 3.40 6.36
N GLU A 26 11.39 2.78 6.81
CA GLU A 26 11.37 1.63 7.72
C GLU A 26 12.13 1.99 9.00
N ASN A 27 11.45 1.92 10.13
CA ASN A 27 12.02 2.25 11.43
C ASN A 27 11.56 1.26 12.50
N ARG A 28 12.51 0.58 13.15
CA ARG A 28 12.26 -0.35 14.28
C ARG A 28 11.17 -1.39 14.00
N GLY A 29 11.12 -1.93 12.78
CA GLY A 29 10.15 -2.96 12.38
C GLY A 29 8.77 -2.42 11.98
N MET A 30 8.58 -1.10 11.98
CA MET A 30 7.43 -0.42 11.39
C MET A 30 7.82 0.11 10.01
N ILE A 31 6.92 -0.01 9.04
CA ILE A 31 7.02 0.63 7.74
C ILE A 31 5.98 1.75 7.70
N SER A 32 6.40 2.93 7.29
CA SER A 32 5.54 4.07 6.98
C SER A 32 5.58 4.34 5.49
N ILE A 33 4.43 4.35 4.84
CA ILE A 33 4.31 4.48 3.38
C ILE A 33 3.34 5.61 3.05
N CYS A 34 3.71 6.39 2.04
CA CYS A 34 2.85 7.35 1.39
C CYS A 34 2.74 6.99 -0.10
N LEU A 35 1.52 6.76 -0.55
CA LEU A 35 1.19 6.44 -1.94
C LEU A 35 0.35 7.55 -2.56
N LEU A 36 0.51 7.74 -3.87
CA LEU A 36 -0.30 8.61 -4.71
C LEU A 36 -1.08 7.79 -5.73
N ASP A 37 -2.22 8.31 -6.18
CA ASP A 37 -3.04 7.70 -7.25
C ASP A 37 -3.37 6.24 -6.89
N VAL A 38 -4.08 6.07 -5.77
CA VAL A 38 -4.20 4.79 -5.06
C VAL A 38 -5.57 4.15 -5.33
N ASP A 39 -5.55 2.99 -5.96
CA ASP A 39 -6.72 2.11 -6.01
C ASP A 39 -6.68 1.11 -4.86
N VAL A 40 -7.81 0.96 -4.17
CA VAL A 40 -7.94 0.04 -3.03
C VAL A 40 -8.85 -1.12 -3.41
N TYR A 41 -8.40 -2.32 -3.11
CA TYR A 41 -9.08 -3.58 -3.39
C TYR A 41 -9.25 -4.39 -2.10
N GLU A 42 -10.29 -5.22 -2.07
CA GLU A 42 -10.40 -6.28 -1.07
C GLU A 42 -9.41 -7.40 -1.41
N TYR A 43 -8.53 -7.76 -0.47
CA TYR A 43 -7.46 -8.74 -0.72
C TYR A 43 -8.02 -10.13 -1.07
N SER A 44 -9.04 -10.61 -0.35
CA SER A 44 -9.61 -11.94 -0.53
C SER A 44 -10.28 -12.20 -1.88
N SER A 45 -10.85 -11.16 -2.50
CA SER A 45 -11.67 -11.27 -3.72
C SER A 45 -11.12 -10.48 -4.91
N SER A 46 -10.12 -9.63 -4.67
CA SER A 46 -9.63 -8.63 -5.64
C SER A 46 -10.72 -7.67 -6.13
N ASN A 47 -11.83 -7.53 -5.39
CA ASN A 47 -12.87 -6.57 -5.70
C ASN A 47 -12.35 -5.14 -5.49
N TYR A 48 -12.51 -4.29 -6.50
CA TYR A 48 -12.27 -2.87 -6.36
C TYR A 48 -13.23 -2.26 -5.33
N LEU A 49 -12.70 -1.45 -4.43
CA LEU A 49 -13.47 -0.77 -3.38
C LEU A 49 -13.65 0.70 -3.71
N TYR A 50 -12.54 1.44 -3.81
CA TYR A 50 -12.54 2.88 -4.07
C TYR A 50 -11.14 3.36 -4.48
N HIS A 51 -11.07 4.64 -4.89
CA HIS A 51 -9.85 5.32 -5.29
C HIS A 51 -9.59 6.52 -4.36
N GLU A 52 -8.33 6.74 -4.00
CA GLU A 52 -7.87 7.87 -3.20
C GLU A 52 -6.65 8.54 -3.86
N ALA A 53 -6.64 9.87 -3.86
CA ALA A 53 -5.54 10.63 -4.47
C ALA A 53 -4.21 10.44 -3.73
N GLU A 54 -4.26 10.33 -2.40
CA GLU A 54 -3.09 10.12 -1.55
C GLU A 54 -3.47 9.29 -0.30
N VAL A 55 -2.69 8.26 -0.01
CA VAL A 55 -2.89 7.40 1.16
C VAL A 55 -1.59 7.32 1.95
N SER A 56 -1.66 7.58 3.25
CA SER A 56 -0.53 7.43 4.17
C SER A 56 -0.88 6.50 5.31
N PHE A 57 -0.03 5.50 5.57
CA PHE A 57 -0.21 4.62 6.72
C PHE A 57 1.12 4.14 7.28
N SER A 58 1.07 3.70 8.55
CA SER A 58 2.20 3.07 9.23
C SER A 58 1.74 1.74 9.82
N ARG A 59 2.53 0.69 9.58
CA ARG A 59 2.20 -0.70 9.92
C ARG A 59 3.44 -1.51 10.29
N PRO A 60 3.32 -2.53 11.15
CA PRO A 60 4.38 -3.51 11.34
C PRO A 60 4.75 -4.18 10.01
N LYS A 61 6.04 -4.27 9.71
CA LYS A 61 6.56 -4.89 8.49
C LYS A 61 6.03 -6.30 8.25
N GLY A 62 5.90 -7.10 9.32
CA GLY A 62 5.42 -8.48 9.24
C GLY A 62 3.94 -8.64 8.84
N LEU A 63 3.16 -7.55 8.81
CA LEU A 63 1.75 -7.57 8.42
C LEU A 63 1.52 -7.14 6.97
N LEU A 64 2.56 -6.60 6.32
CA LEU A 64 2.50 -6.11 4.95
C LEU A 64 3.24 -7.04 3.99
N SER A 65 2.62 -7.36 2.86
CA SER A 65 3.35 -7.80 1.65
C SER A 65 3.49 -6.62 0.70
N ILE A 66 4.67 -6.43 0.12
CA ILE A 66 4.96 -5.32 -0.80
C ILE A 66 5.58 -5.92 -2.07
N GLU A 67 4.98 -5.62 -3.22
CA GLU A 67 5.37 -6.17 -4.53
C GLU A 67 5.45 -5.05 -5.57
N GLU A 68 6.41 -5.14 -6.50
CA GLU A 68 6.50 -4.23 -7.64
C GLU A 68 5.40 -4.54 -8.67
N ALA A 69 4.84 -3.50 -9.29
CA ALA A 69 3.74 -3.62 -10.26
C ALA A 69 4.18 -3.64 -11.72
#